data_AF-A0AAU4G0Y8-F1
#
_entry.id   AF-A0AAU4G0Y8-F1
#
_cell.length_a   1.000
_cell.length_b   1.000
_cell.length_c   1.000
_cell.angle_alpha   90.00
_cell.angle_beta   90.00
_cell.angle_gamma   90.00
#
_symmetry.space_group_name_H-M   'P 1'
#
loop_
_entity.id
_entity.type
_entity.pdbx_description
1 polymer ?
#
loop_
_entity_poly.entity_id
_entity_poly.type
_entity_poly.pdbx_seq_one_letter_code
_entity_poly.pdbx_strand_id
1 'polypeptide(L)' 'MSKHDTRPPVDREFIERAASAWIRAADAGVIDARELAWLLAHLNAGLPSEIVGVPG' A
#
# COMPACT_ATOMS: atom_id res chain seq x y z
N MET A 1 6.74 21.09 -18.21
CA MET A 1 5.54 21.50 -17.48
C MET A 1 5.06 20.28 -16.71
N SER A 2 5.68 20.02 -15.56
CA SER A 2 5.46 18.78 -14.79
C SER A 2 4.17 18.93 -14.00
N LYS A 3 3.21 18.04 -14.25
CA LYS A 3 2.00 17.93 -13.43
C LYS A 3 2.44 17.60 -12.01
N HIS A 4 2.23 18.52 -11.07
CA HIS A 4 2.37 18.21 -9.66
C HIS A 4 1.29 17.18 -9.33
N ASP A 5 1.72 15.95 -9.08
CA ASP A 5 0.87 14.92 -8.52
C ASP A 5 0.52 15.38 -7.10
N THR A 6 -0.65 16.00 -6.93
CA THR A 6 -1.12 16.59 -5.66
C THR A 6 -1.57 15.54 -4.64
N ARG A 7 -1.14 14.27 -4.79
CA ARG A 7 -1.42 13.27 -3.77
C ARG A 7 -0.45 13.51 -2.62
N PRO A 8 -0.93 13.70 -1.38
CA PRO A 8 -0.04 13.76 -0.24
C PRO A 8 0.78 12.47 -0.22
N PRO A 9 2.11 12.55 0.05
CA PRO A 9 2.91 11.35 0.18
C PRO A 9 2.25 10.49 1.26
N VAL A 10 1.84 9.28 0.89
CA VAL A 10 1.32 8.35 1.87
C VAL A 10 2.49 7.99 2.78
N ASP A 11 2.48 8.50 4.01
CA ASP A 11 3.53 8.24 4.98
C ASP A 11 3.69 6.73 5.19
N ARG A 12 4.93 6.27 5.26
CA ARG A 12 5.24 4.86 5.51
C ARG A 12 4.52 4.33 6.77
N GLU A 13 4.41 5.18 7.79
CA GLU A 13 3.65 4.89 9.02
C GLU A 13 2.18 4.61 8.73
N PHE A 14 1.55 5.34 7.80
CA PHE A 14 0.17 5.10 7.40
C PHE A 14 0.02 3.73 6.73
N ILE A 15 0.94 3.37 5.83
CA ILE A 15 0.94 2.07 5.14
C ILE A 15 1.06 0.93 6.17
N GLU A 16 1.99 1.04 7.12
CA GLU A 16 2.21 0.03 8.17
C GLU A 16 0.98 -0.11 9.09
N ARG A 17 0.34 1.00 9.45
CA ARG A 17 -0.88 1.00 10.26
C ARG A 17 -2.09 0.44 9.50
N ALA A 18 -2.24 0.78 8.22
CA ALA A 18 -3.31 0.27 7.36
C ALA A 18 -3.18 -1.25 7.18
N ALA A 19 -1.98 -1.75 6.86
CA ALA A 19 -1.72 -3.19 6.73
C ALA A 19 -2.03 -3.93 8.04
N SER A 20 -1.60 -3.39 9.18
CA SER A 20 -1.87 -3.97 10.50
C SER A 20 -3.36 -4.01 10.82
N ALA A 21 -4.12 -2.97 10.47
CA ALA A 21 -5.57 -2.92 10.69
C ALA A 21 -6.31 -3.96 9.84
N TRP A 22 -5.91 -4.14 8.58
CA TRP A 22 -6.55 -5.12 7.70
C TRP A 22 -6.26 -6.56 8.09
N ILE A 23 -5.04 -6.86 8.55
CA ILE A 23 -4.71 -8.19 9.10
C ILE A 23 -5.62 -8.51 10.29
N ARG A 24 -5.84 -7.53 11.20
CA ARG A 24 -6.77 -7.69 12.33
C ARG A 24 -8.21 -7.86 11.89
N ALA A 25 -8.64 -7.15 10.83
CA ALA A 25 -9.97 -7.30 10.28
C ALA A 25 -10.19 -8.70 9.69
N ALA A 26 -9.18 -9.27 9.03
CA ALA A 26 -9.23 -10.63 8.51
C ALA A 26 -9.24 -11.68 9.63
N ASP A 27 -8.42 -11.50 10.67
CA ASP A 27 -8.40 -12.36 11.87
C ASP A 27 -9.76 -12.37 12.59
N ALA A 28 -10.41 -11.21 12.67
CA ALA A 28 -11.77 -11.08 13.20
C ALA A 28 -12.88 -11.60 12.26
N GLY A 29 -12.53 -12.08 11.06
CA GLY A 29 -13.48 -12.57 10.06
C GLY A 29 -14.34 -11.47 9.41
N VAL A 30 -13.94 -10.20 9.52
CA VAL A 30 -14.64 -9.05 8.92
C VAL A 30 -14.41 -8.98 7.42
N ILE A 31 -13.24 -9.42 6.95
CA ILE A 31 -12.88 -9.51 5.53
C ILE A 31 -12.29 -10.89 5.21
N ASP A 32 -12.48 -11.37 3.98
CA ASP A 32 -11.92 -12.64 3.51
C ASP A 32 -10.43 -12.50 3.12
N ALA A 33 -9.70 -13.62 3.13
CA ALA A 33 -8.30 -13.69 2.76
C ALA A 33 -8.00 -13.15 1.35
N ARG A 34 -8.93 -13.30 0.39
CA ARG A 34 -8.79 -12.77 -0.97
C ARG A 34 -8.86 -11.25 -0.99
N GLU A 35 -9.74 -10.67 -0.18
CA GLU A 35 -9.89 -9.22 -0.07
C GLU A 35 -8.66 -8.62 0.62
N LEU A 36 -8.17 -9.26 1.70
CA LEU A 36 -6.91 -8.88 2.34
C LEU A 36 -5.73 -8.92 1.36
N ALA A 37 -5.61 -9.97 0.56
CA ALA A 37 -4.53 -10.09 -0.43
C ALA A 37 -4.58 -8.98 -1.48
N TRP A 38 -5.78 -8.62 -1.95
CA TRP A 38 -5.96 -7.51 -2.89
C TRP A 38 -5.57 -6.16 -2.28
N LEU A 39 -5.97 -5.92 -1.02
CA LEU A 39 -5.67 -4.71 -0.26
C LEU A 39 -4.16 -4.53 -0.03
N LEU A 40 -3.47 -5.58 0.43
CA LEU A 40 -2.02 -5.54 0.65
C LEU A 40 -1.23 -5.35 -0.65
N ALA A 41 -1.68 -5.95 -1.76
CA ALA A 41 -1.07 -5.74 -3.06
C ALA A 41 -1.19 -4.28 -3.53
N HIS A 42 -2.33 -3.62 -3.26
CA HIS A 42 -2.55 -2.22 -3.61
C HIS A 42 -1.75 -1.25 -2.73
N LEU A 43 -1.50 -1.58 -1.46
CA LEU A 43 -0.57 -0.80 -0.63
C LEU A 43 0.85 -0.82 -1.18
N ASN A 44 1.33 -1.98 -1.64
CA ASN A 44 2.67 -2.10 -2.20
C ASN A 44 2.80 -1.41 -3.58
N ALA A 45 1.73 -1.39 -4.37
CA ALA A 45 1.68 -0.70 -5.67
C ALA A 45 1.71 0.84 -5.56
N GLY A 46 1.56 1.39 -4.34
CA GLY A 46 1.67 2.83 -4.04
C GLY A 46 3.10 3.33 -3.83
N LEU A 47 4.10 2.45 -3.76
CA LEU A 47 5.51 2.85 -3.80
C LEU A 47 5.90 3.14 -5.26
N PRO A 48 6.18 4.39 -5.66
CA PRO A 48 6.74 4.66 -6.97
C PRO A 48 8.02 3.83 -7.09
N SER A 49 8.09 2.99 -8.12
CA SER A 49 9.25 2.14 -8.43
C SER A 49 10.51 2.95 -8.81
N GLU A 50 10.55 4.27 -8.56
CA GLU A 50 11.67 5.17 -8.86
C GLU A 50 12.90 4.97 -7.96
N ILE A 51 12.88 4.05 -6.99
CA ILE A 51 14.05 3.80 -6.11
C ILE A 51 14.87 2.57 -6.54
N VAL A 52 14.35 1.71 -7.43
CA VAL A 52 15.16 0.60 -7.98
C VAL A 52 15.67 0.99 -9.35
N GLY A 53 16.73 1.81 -9.34
CA GLY A 53 17.63 1.89 -10.49
C GLY A 53 18.26 0.52 -10.72
N VAL A 54 17.65 -0.27 -11.62
CA VAL A 54 18.33 -1.42 -12.23
C VAL A 54 19.08 -0.87 -13.45
N PRO A 55 20.42 -0.75 -13.42
CA PRO A 55 21.17 -0.60 -14.65
C PRO A 55 21.09 -1.92 -15.44
N GLY A 56 20.68 -1.80 -16.70
CA GLY A 56 20.80 -2.87 -17.69
C GLY A 56 22.23 -3.08 -18.17
#